data_AF-Q8RPN3-F1
#
_entry.id   AF-Q8RPN3-F1
#
_cell.length_a   1.000
_cell.length_b   1.000
_cell.length_c   1.000
_cell.angle_alpha   90.00
_cell.angle_beta   90.00
_cell.angle_gamma   90.00
#
_symmetry.space_group_name_H-M   'P 1'
#
loop_
_entity.id
_entity.type
_entity.pdbx_description
1 polymer ?
#
loop_
_entity_poly.entity_id
_entity_poly.type
_entity_poly.pdbx_seq_one_letter_code
_entity_poly.pdbx_strand_id
1 'polypeptide(L)'
;MAGTVKADQLFKGLTRPTMLFGVSYIFAMLNFMICIMIFMYTNDFRALFILGPGIHSVGFLASSKEPLFLELFMLRMKKCSKCLNRFYHNANSYDVM
;
A
#
# COMPACT_ATOMS: atom_id res chain seq x y z
N MET A 1 17.64 -29.21 -12.86
CA MET A 1 17.25 -29.13 -11.44
C MET A 1 17.33 -27.67 -11.03
N ALA A 2 16.21 -27.01 -10.77
CA ALA A 2 16.23 -25.61 -10.32
C ALA A 2 16.66 -25.59 -8.84
N GLY A 3 17.75 -24.88 -8.53
CA GLY A 3 18.22 -24.72 -7.14
C GLY A 3 17.21 -23.94 -6.31
N THR A 4 16.94 -24.39 -5.09
CA THR A 4 16.08 -23.68 -4.15
C THR A 4 16.81 -22.45 -3.61
N VAL A 5 16.35 -21.24 -3.96
CA VAL A 5 16.91 -20.00 -3.42
C VAL A 5 16.47 -19.85 -1.97
N LYS A 6 17.42 -19.92 -1.03
CA LYS A 6 17.16 -19.70 0.40
C LYS A 6 17.13 -18.19 0.66
N ALA A 7 15.95 -17.63 0.92
CA ALA A 7 15.81 -16.23 1.32
C ALA A 7 16.05 -16.11 2.84
N ASP A 8 17.19 -15.56 3.25
CA ASP A 8 17.46 -15.25 4.65
C ASP A 8 16.63 -14.03 5.10
N GLN A 9 16.06 -14.12 6.30
CA GLN A 9 15.30 -13.02 6.90
C GLN A 9 16.18 -11.79 7.12
N LEU A 10 17.48 -11.98 7.38
CA LEU A 10 18.43 -10.89 7.56
C LEU A 10 18.56 -10.04 6.28
N PHE A 11 18.74 -10.67 5.13
CA PHE A 11 18.82 -9.97 3.84
C PHE A 11 17.48 -9.35 3.44
N LYS A 12 16.37 -10.05 3.69
CA LYS A 12 15.02 -9.53 3.45
C LYS A 12 14.71 -8.28 4.28
N GLY A 13 15.20 -8.24 5.51
CA GLY A 13 15.10 -7.08 6.40
C GLY A 13 15.87 -5.87 5.86
N LEU A 14 17.11 -6.09 5.37
CA LEU A 14 17.93 -5.01 4.79
C LEU A 14 17.30 -4.38 3.54
N THR A 15 16.55 -5.15 2.75
CA THR A 15 15.91 -4.66 1.52
C THR A 15 14.48 -4.15 1.73
N ARG A 16 13.93 -4.26 2.95
CA ARG A 16 12.59 -3.76 3.22
C ARG A 16 12.58 -2.23 3.27
N PRO A 17 11.51 -1.59 2.77
CA PRO A 17 11.36 -0.14 2.88
C PRO A 17 11.18 0.26 4.34
N THR A 18 11.26 1.55 4.61
CA THR A 18 10.91 2.11 5.91
C THR A 18 9.43 1.87 6.22
N MET A 19 9.15 1.30 7.40
CA MET A 19 7.81 0.98 7.86
C MET A 19 7.58 1.53 9.27
N LEU A 20 6.32 1.89 9.55
CA LEU A 20 5.89 2.40 10.85
C LEU A 20 4.75 1.51 11.37
N PHE A 21 4.98 0.85 12.50
CA PHE A 21 4.05 -0.12 13.11
C PHE A 21 3.46 -1.12 12.10
N GLY A 22 4.32 -1.69 11.24
CA GLY A 22 3.96 -2.75 10.29
C GLY A 22 3.27 -2.29 9.00
N VAL A 23 3.20 -0.98 8.72
CA VAL A 23 2.66 -0.42 7.48
C VAL A 23 3.70 0.47 6.80
N SER A 24 3.60 0.68 5.48
CA SER A 24 4.52 1.58 4.76
C SER A 24 4.46 3.01 5.30
N TYR A 25 5.60 3.71 5.22
CA TYR A 25 5.70 5.08 5.69
C TYR A 25 4.65 6.01 5.04
N ILE A 26 4.42 5.86 3.73
CA ILE A 26 3.43 6.67 2.99
C ILE A 26 2.01 6.41 3.51
N PHE A 27 1.65 5.16 3.79
CA PHE A 27 0.33 4.85 4.35
C PHE A 27 0.17 5.46 5.74
N ALA A 28 1.17 5.34 6.60
CA ALA A 28 1.11 5.88 7.96
C ALA A 28 0.95 7.41 7.96
N MET A 29 1.66 8.11 7.07
CA MET A 29 1.52 9.56 6.87
C MET A 29 0.10 9.92 6.39
N LEU A 30 -0.43 9.18 5.41
CA LEU A 30 -1.77 9.40 4.89
C LEU A 30 -2.86 9.15 5.95
N ASN A 31 -2.70 8.09 6.75
CA ASN A 31 -3.58 7.82 7.88
C ASN A 31 -3.58 8.98 8.89
N PHE A 32 -2.39 9.46 9.27
CA PHE A 32 -2.23 10.60 10.17
C PHE A 32 -2.90 11.88 9.63
N MET A 33 -2.67 12.21 8.35
CA MET A 33 -3.29 13.37 7.71
C MET A 33 -4.82 13.28 7.71
N ILE A 34 -5.38 12.13 7.32
CA ILE A 34 -6.82 11.90 7.30
C ILE A 34 -7.42 12.03 8.71
N CYS A 35 -6.78 11.42 9.71
CA CYS A 35 -7.24 11.48 11.09
C CYS A 35 -7.28 12.92 11.61
N ILE A 36 -6.24 13.71 11.35
CA ILE A 36 -6.21 15.13 11.75
C ILE A 36 -7.27 15.94 11.01
N MET A 37 -7.45 15.75 9.71
CA MET A 37 -8.47 16.47 8.93
C MET A 37 -9.88 16.19 9.46
N ILE A 38 -10.19 14.94 9.78
CA ILE A 38 -11.49 14.55 10.34
C ILE A 38 -11.64 15.07 11.77
N PHE A 39 -10.59 15.02 12.58
CA PHE A 39 -10.60 15.62 13.91
C PHE A 39 -10.88 17.12 13.85
N MET A 40 -10.21 17.87 12.98
CA MET A 40 -10.44 19.31 12.83
C MET A 40 -11.87 19.62 12.35
N TYR A 41 -12.41 18.78 11.47
CA TYR A 41 -13.77 18.94 10.96
C TYR A 41 -14.83 18.66 12.04
N THR A 42 -14.66 17.58 12.81
CA THR A 42 -15.62 17.15 13.84
C THR A 42 -15.42 17.81 15.19
N ASN A 43 -14.22 18.33 15.46
CA ASN A 43 -13.75 18.82 16.75
C ASN A 43 -13.90 17.80 17.90
N ASP A 44 -13.93 16.50 17.59
CA ASP A 44 -14.06 15.41 18.55
C ASP A 44 -12.77 14.58 18.64
N PHE A 45 -12.11 14.61 19.80
CA PHE A 45 -10.90 13.82 20.06
C PHE A 45 -11.11 12.31 19.91
N ARG A 46 -12.34 11.81 20.08
CA ARG A 46 -12.66 10.39 19.90
C ARG A 46 -12.41 9.93 18.46
N ALA A 47 -12.52 10.83 17.49
CA ALA A 47 -12.25 10.54 16.09
C ALA A 47 -10.82 10.00 15.89
N LEU A 48 -9.82 10.55 16.59
CA LEU A 48 -8.43 10.11 16.49
C LEU A 48 -8.24 8.69 17.02
N PHE A 49 -8.83 8.37 18.17
CA PHE A 49 -8.69 7.07 18.82
C PHE A 49 -9.44 5.94 18.13
N ILE A 50 -10.49 6.26 17.36
CA ILE A 50 -11.24 5.27 16.60
C ILE A 50 -10.64 5.11 15.20
N LEU A 51 -10.48 6.22 14.47
CA LEU A 51 -10.05 6.19 13.06
C LEU A 51 -8.56 5.86 12.92
N GLY A 52 -7.70 6.38 13.79
CA GLY A 52 -6.26 6.14 13.74
C GLY A 52 -5.92 4.65 13.72
N PRO A 53 -6.24 3.88 14.79
CA PRO A 53 -6.00 2.44 14.81
C PRO A 53 -6.91 1.68 13.83
N GLY A 54 -8.14 2.16 13.59
CA GLY A 54 -9.05 1.55 12.62
C GLY A 54 -8.44 1.49 11.21
N ILE A 55 -8.07 2.64 10.65
CA ILE A 55 -7.43 2.73 9.33
C ILE A 55 -6.06 2.04 9.35
N HIS A 56 -5.27 2.20 10.42
CA HIS A 56 -3.95 1.57 10.52
C HIS A 56 -4.03 0.04 10.49
N SER A 57 -5.03 -0.54 11.15
CA SER A 57 -5.25 -1.99 11.16
C SER A 57 -5.53 -2.54 9.76
N VAL A 58 -6.32 -1.81 8.96
CA VAL A 58 -6.59 -2.17 7.56
C VAL A 58 -5.30 -2.11 6.73
N GLY A 59 -4.50 -1.05 6.93
CA GLY A 59 -3.19 -0.91 6.29
C GLY A 59 -2.22 -2.03 6.66
N PHE A 60 -2.23 -2.46 7.92
CA PHE A 60 -1.42 -3.56 8.43
C PHE A 60 -1.78 -4.89 7.76
N LEU A 61 -3.09 -5.18 7.66
CA LEU A 61 -3.57 -6.38 6.96
C LEU A 61 -3.20 -6.35 5.47
N ALA A 62 -3.36 -5.19 4.82
CA ALA A 62 -2.97 -5.02 3.42
C ALA A 62 -1.45 -5.20 3.21
N SER A 63 -0.64 -4.73 4.16
CA SER A 63 0.84 -4.77 4.08
C SER A 63 1.46 -6.09 4.59
N SER A 64 0.64 -7.02 5.09
CA SER A 64 1.11 -8.27 5.67
C SER A 64 1.84 -9.17 4.67
N LYS A 65 1.40 -9.16 3.40
CA LYS A 65 2.09 -9.89 2.31
C LYS A 65 3.15 -9.03 1.64
N GLU A 66 2.79 -7.79 1.27
CA GLU A 66 3.65 -6.88 0.53
C GLU A 66 3.83 -5.55 1.26
N PRO A 67 5.05 -5.19 1.71
CA PRO A 67 5.27 -3.99 2.52
C PRO A 67 5.01 -2.68 1.76
N LEU A 68 5.15 -2.67 0.42
CA LEU A 68 4.87 -1.51 -0.45
C LEU A 68 3.47 -1.58 -1.09
N PHE A 69 2.50 -2.29 -0.48
CA PHE A 69 1.19 -2.52 -1.07
C PHE A 69 0.55 -1.24 -1.64
N LEU A 70 0.53 -0.15 -0.87
CA LEU A 70 -0.09 1.11 -1.30
C LEU A 70 0.63 1.77 -2.48
N GLU A 71 1.96 1.73 -2.50
CA GLU A 71 2.76 2.29 -3.59
C GLU A 71 2.60 1.48 -4.88
N LEU A 72 2.64 0.14 -4.77
CA LEU A 72 2.38 -0.76 -5.89
C LEU A 72 0.95 -0.60 -6.42
N PHE A 73 -0.02 -0.42 -5.53
CA PHE A 73 -1.40 -0.12 -5.92
C PHE A 73 -1.48 1.20 -6.68
N MET A 74 -0.88 2.27 -6.18
CA MET A 74 -0.82 3.56 -6.87
C MET A 74 -0.10 3.48 -8.21
N LEU A 75 1.03 2.76 -8.29
CA LEU A 75 1.77 2.53 -9.52
C LEU A 75 0.92 1.78 -10.54
N ARG A 76 0.21 0.74 -10.11
CA ARG A 76 -0.73 0.00 -10.96
C ARG A 76 -1.83 0.93 -11.50
N MET A 77 -2.40 1.78 -10.66
CA MET A 77 -3.42 2.73 -11.10
C MET A 77 -2.88 3.76 -12.10
N LYS A 78 -1.62 4.22 -11.91
CA LYS A 78 -1.00 5.24 -12.77
C LYS A 78 -0.44 4.69 -14.09
N LYS A 79 0.12 3.48 -14.07
CA LYS A 79 0.95 2.94 -15.17
C LYS A 79 0.37 1.68 -15.81
N CYS A 80 -0.59 1.02 -15.18
CA CYS A 80 -1.22 -0.18 -15.71
C CYS A 80 -2.69 0.07 -16.05
N SER A 81 -2.97 1.16 -16.78
CA SER A 81 -4.32 1.45 -17.28
C SER A 81 -4.83 0.28 -18.13
N LYS A 82 -6.11 -0.05 -18.00
CA LYS A 82 -6.73 -1.10 -18.83
C LYS A 82 -7.06 -0.50 -20.18
N CYS A 83 -6.42 -0.97 -21.24
CA CYS A 83 -6.78 -0.58 -22.60
C CYS A 83 -8.14 -1.18 -22.99
N LEU A 84 -8.86 -0.50 -23.88
CA LEU A 84 -10.13 -0.99 -24.42
C LEU A 84 -9.96 -2.32 -25.18
N ASN A 85 -8.84 -2.50 -25.89
CA ASN A 85 -8.59 -3.72 -26.66
C ASN A 85 -8.28 -4.95 -25.79
N ARG A 86 -8.14 -4.79 -24.46
CA ARG A 86 -7.71 -5.86 -23.54
C ARG A 86 -8.59 -7.11 -23.67
N PHE A 87 -9.85 -6.93 -24.05
CA PHE A 87 -10.77 -8.04 -24.30
C PHE A 87 -10.29 -8.98 -25.43
N TYR A 88 -9.68 -8.43 -26.49
CA TYR A 88 -9.20 -9.21 -27.62
C TYR A 88 -7.84 -9.86 -27.35
N HIS A 89 -6.93 -9.16 -26.66
CA HIS A 89 -5.54 -9.60 -26.50
C HIS A 89 -5.23 -10.19 -25.11
N ASN A 90 -6.17 -10.14 -24.17
CA ASN A 90 -5.99 -10.49 -22.74
C ASN A 90 -4.84 -9.74 -22.03
N ALA A 91 -4.27 -8.72 -22.68
CA ALA A 91 -3.14 -7.93 -22.22
C ALA A 91 -3.41 -6.44 -22.46
N ASN A 92 -2.68 -5.58 -21.73
CA ASN A 92 -2.72 -4.15 -21.97
C ASN A 92 -1.74 -3.80 -23.11
N SER A 93 -2.21 -3.14 -24.15
CA SER A 93 -1.35 -2.61 -25.22
C SER A 93 -0.69 -1.31 -24.79
N TYR A 94 0.60 -1.14 -25.12
CA TYR A 94 1.40 0.03 -24.73
C TYR A 94 1.12 1.28 -25.58
N ASP A 95 0.66 1.11 -26.83
CA ASP A 95 0.41 2.19 -27.80
C ASP A 95 -0.88 3.00 -27.56
N VAL A 96 -1.77 2.49 -26.71
CA VAL A 96 -3.11 3.07 -26.48
C VAL A 96 -3.26 3.67 -25.08
N MET A 97 -2.15 3.98 -24.42
CA MET A 97 -2.10 4.87 -23.25
C MET A 97 -1.78 6.29 -23.70
#